data_AF-L9YK73-F1
#
_entry.id   AF-L9YK73-F1
#
_cell.length_a   1.000
_cell.length_b   1.000
_cell.length_c   1.000
_cell.angle_alpha   90.00
_cell.angle_beta   90.00
_cell.angle_gamma   90.00
#
_symmetry.space_group_name_H-M   'P 1'
#
loop_
_entity.id
_entity.type
_entity.pdbx_description
1 polymer ?
#
loop_
_entity_poly.entity_id
_entity_poly.type
_entity_poly.pdbx_seq_one_letter_code
_entity_poly.pdbx_strand_id
1 'polypeptide(L)'
;MTVLDAVSEESRDIGEFTLHFGRGRVLVYHGSYDKVAVHGGKRTEQGIPTENPPLEMETQLCWLEVPSRVEAALREKYRSFEVPELEDGLAGTAHLGYAGGLHAAEHATIGVAPLELMVDKRDLGGLATLTIDSHLDQETDTDADARSQFGTAGSGGDGAPRNIAAAEATVREIASGLERPPASGCFIYDGIEGGLGFARAIYENYEAVAERARELIADCDCGNVDGCPACVMDDQCGNDNQPLHRDAAVDVLDQLLGDADEGALESHLPDEEYGGDRRPPLFYA
;
A
#
# COMPACT_ATOMS: atom_id res chain seq x y z
N MET A 1 2.66 -1.90 8.85
CA MET A 1 3.22 -0.52 8.77
C MET A 1 2.14 0.41 8.27
N THR A 2 2.15 1.71 8.55
CA THR A 2 1.10 2.64 8.06
C THR A 2 1.70 3.99 7.70
N VAL A 3 1.13 4.65 6.70
CA VAL A 3 1.43 6.05 6.38
C VAL A 3 0.28 6.91 6.90
N LEU A 4 0.61 7.98 7.63
CA LEU A 4 -0.34 8.97 8.13
C LEU A 4 0.08 10.37 7.63
N ASP A 5 -0.89 11.28 7.57
CA ASP A 5 -0.67 12.70 7.25
C ASP A 5 0.15 12.89 5.95
N ALA A 6 -0.16 12.11 4.91
CA ALA A 6 0.47 12.25 3.61
C ALA A 6 0.01 13.55 2.94
N VAL A 7 0.92 14.52 2.81
CA VAL A 7 0.66 15.82 2.21
C VAL A 7 1.30 15.88 0.83
N SER A 8 0.47 16.10 -0.19
CA SER A 8 0.93 16.25 -1.58
C SER A 8 1.54 17.63 -1.81
N GLU A 9 2.82 17.66 -2.19
CA GLU A 9 3.52 18.88 -2.61
C GLU A 9 3.46 19.07 -4.12
N GLU A 10 3.49 17.97 -4.88
CA GLU A 10 3.37 17.95 -6.34
C GLU A 10 2.53 16.75 -6.78
N SER A 11 1.68 16.95 -7.78
CA SER A 11 0.86 15.88 -8.36
C SER A 11 0.88 15.96 -9.87
N ARG A 12 0.83 14.81 -10.54
CA ARG A 12 0.68 14.71 -11.99
C ARG A 12 -0.08 13.44 -12.36
N ASP A 13 -0.73 13.47 -13.51
CA ASP A 13 -1.46 12.31 -14.01
C ASP A 13 -0.52 11.40 -14.83
N ILE A 14 -0.71 10.09 -14.71
CA ILE A 14 -0.12 9.06 -15.57
C ILE A 14 -1.28 8.20 -16.08
N GLY A 15 -1.68 8.46 -17.34
CA GLY A 15 -2.92 7.89 -17.86
C GLY A 15 -4.14 8.39 -17.06
N GLU A 16 -4.93 7.48 -16.51
CA GLU A 16 -6.04 7.80 -15.60
C GLU A 16 -5.61 7.90 -14.13
N PHE A 17 -4.38 7.50 -13.78
CA PHE A 17 -3.87 7.46 -12.40
C PHE A 17 -3.33 8.82 -11.97
N THR A 18 -3.38 9.09 -10.66
CA THR A 18 -2.72 10.27 -10.07
C THR A 18 -1.45 9.85 -9.35
N LEU A 19 -0.32 10.42 -9.71
CA LEU A 19 0.95 10.24 -9.00
C LEU A 19 1.26 11.49 -8.19
N HIS A 20 1.68 11.29 -6.95
CA HIS A 20 2.00 12.33 -6.01
C HIS A 20 3.44 12.23 -5.52
N PHE A 21 3.99 13.38 -5.17
CA PHE A 21 5.19 13.53 -4.38
C PHE A 21 4.91 14.46 -3.20
N GLY A 22 5.47 14.14 -2.05
CA GLY A 22 5.37 14.99 -0.88
C GLY A 22 5.99 14.34 0.35
N ARG A 23 5.36 14.55 1.50
CA ARG A 23 5.87 14.09 2.79
C ARG A 23 4.76 13.49 3.63
N GLY A 24 5.14 12.64 4.57
CA GLY A 24 4.21 12.12 5.56
C GLY A 24 4.93 11.31 6.62
N ARG A 25 4.14 10.75 7.52
CA ARG A 25 4.64 10.01 8.69
C ARG A 25 4.46 8.51 8.47
N VAL A 26 5.57 7.77 8.50
CA VAL A 26 5.59 6.31 8.39
C VAL A 26 5.66 5.71 9.79
N LEU A 27 4.77 4.76 10.08
CA LEU A 27 4.68 4.05 11.35
C LEU A 27 4.94 2.57 11.16
N VAL A 28 6.00 2.07 11.80
CA VAL A 28 6.39 0.65 11.76
C VAL A 28 6.00 -0.01 13.07
N TYR A 29 5.11 -1.01 12.98
CA TYR A 29 4.63 -1.77 14.13
C TYR A 29 5.40 -3.08 14.26
N HIS A 30 6.12 -3.25 15.37
CA HIS A 30 6.58 -4.55 15.83
C HIS A 30 5.72 -5.01 17.01
N GLY A 31 4.41 -5.11 16.78
CA GLY A 31 3.40 -5.20 17.83
C GLY A 31 3.30 -6.57 18.51
N SER A 32 3.80 -7.63 17.87
CA SER A 32 3.72 -8.99 18.39
C SER A 32 4.93 -9.84 18.00
N TYR A 33 5.09 -10.96 18.70
CA TYR A 33 6.06 -12.02 18.37
C TYR A 33 5.46 -13.40 18.60
N ASP A 34 5.98 -14.38 17.88
CA ASP A 34 5.64 -15.79 18.05
C ASP A 34 6.71 -16.51 18.85
N LYS A 35 6.30 -17.46 19.69
CA LYS A 35 7.24 -18.42 20.30
C LYS A 35 7.31 -19.65 19.42
N VAL A 36 8.54 -20.00 19.03
CA VAL A 36 8.83 -21.17 18.20
C VAL A 36 9.69 -22.15 18.99
N ALA A 37 9.33 -23.44 18.96
CA ALA A 37 10.15 -24.49 19.57
C ALA A 37 11.51 -24.57 18.87
N VAL A 38 12.59 -24.46 19.65
CA VAL A 38 13.98 -24.50 19.14
C VAL A 38 14.25 -25.76 18.33
N HIS A 39 13.67 -26.89 18.73
CA HIS A 39 13.75 -28.15 18.00
C HIS A 39 12.44 -28.40 17.26
N GLY A 40 12.51 -28.47 15.94
CA GLY A 40 11.38 -28.80 15.07
C GLY A 40 10.58 -27.60 14.54
N GLY A 41 10.91 -26.35 14.93
CA GLY A 41 10.37 -25.14 14.30
C GLY A 41 8.86 -24.93 14.49
N LYS A 42 8.22 -25.73 15.35
CA LYS A 42 6.78 -25.65 15.57
C LYS A 42 6.47 -24.39 16.37
N ARG A 43 5.60 -23.52 15.84
CA ARG A 43 5.02 -22.38 16.58
C ARG A 43 4.24 -22.94 17.79
N THR A 44 4.62 -22.50 18.99
CA THR A 44 4.01 -22.93 20.26
C THR A 44 2.98 -21.93 20.78
N GLU A 45 3.16 -20.66 20.45
CA GLU A 45 2.29 -19.55 20.86
C GLU A 45 2.47 -18.44 19.82
N GLN A 46 1.40 -17.78 19.41
CA GLN A 46 1.41 -16.77 18.35
C GLN A 46 0.83 -15.44 18.84
N GLY A 47 1.27 -14.34 18.23
CA GLY A 47 0.66 -13.02 18.43
C GLY A 47 0.87 -12.45 19.82
N ILE A 48 1.96 -12.80 20.51
CA ILE A 48 2.24 -12.30 21.85
C ILE A 48 2.63 -10.82 21.76
N PRO A 49 1.93 -9.90 22.43
CA PRO A 49 2.22 -8.48 22.33
C PRO A 49 3.64 -8.14 22.81
N THR A 50 4.31 -7.24 22.11
CA THR A 50 5.62 -6.71 22.54
C THR A 50 5.49 -5.54 23.51
N GLU A 51 4.31 -4.93 23.60
CA GLU A 51 4.01 -3.69 24.34
C GLU A 51 4.85 -2.47 23.89
N ASN A 52 5.62 -2.58 22.81
CA ASN A 52 6.43 -1.49 22.28
C ASN A 52 5.55 -0.50 21.50
N PRO A 53 5.80 0.82 21.64
CA PRO A 53 5.21 1.80 20.73
C PRO A 53 5.72 1.56 19.29
N PRO A 54 4.97 1.99 18.26
CA PRO A 54 5.47 1.96 16.90
C PRO A 54 6.72 2.83 16.76
N LEU A 55 7.59 2.45 15.83
CA LEU A 55 8.63 3.36 15.35
C LEU A 55 7.99 4.35 14.39
N GLU A 56 8.39 5.61 14.49
CA GLU A 56 7.87 6.70 13.68
C GLU A 56 9.00 7.34 12.90
N MET A 57 8.69 7.75 11.67
CA MET A 57 9.61 8.44 10.78
C MET A 57 8.88 9.45 9.90
N GLU A 58 9.27 10.72 9.92
CA GLU A 58 8.77 11.72 8.97
C GLU A 58 9.67 11.73 7.74
N THR A 59 9.14 11.35 6.58
CA THR A 59 9.98 11.13 5.38
C THR A 59 9.31 11.63 4.09
N GLN A 60 10.03 11.55 2.99
CA GLN A 60 9.52 11.83 1.65
C GLN A 60 8.78 10.62 1.10
N LEU A 61 7.67 10.89 0.42
CA LEU A 61 6.76 9.89 -0.15
C LEU A 61 6.59 10.15 -1.65
N CYS A 62 6.48 9.07 -2.40
CA CYS A 62 5.91 9.02 -3.74
C CYS A 62 4.76 8.02 -3.68
N TRP A 63 3.56 8.39 -4.13
CA TRP A 63 2.43 7.46 -4.09
C TRP A 63 1.53 7.60 -5.30
N LEU A 64 0.95 6.46 -5.66
CA LEU A 64 0.06 6.31 -6.79
C LEU A 64 -1.36 6.10 -6.29
N GLU A 65 -2.30 6.85 -6.84
CA GLU A 65 -3.74 6.64 -6.66
C GLU A 65 -4.31 5.90 -7.87
N VAL A 66 -4.98 4.78 -7.60
CA VAL A 66 -5.61 3.94 -8.61
C VAL A 66 -7.03 4.42 -8.89
N PRO A 67 -7.40 4.63 -10.15
CA PRO A 67 -8.75 5.02 -10.51
C PRO A 67 -9.78 3.97 -10.11
N SER A 68 -10.93 4.42 -9.60
CA SER A 68 -12.03 3.53 -9.17
C SER A 68 -12.49 2.55 -10.26
N ARG A 69 -12.39 2.96 -11.54
CA ARG A 69 -12.71 2.10 -12.70
C ARG A 69 -11.76 0.91 -12.79
N VAL A 70 -10.45 1.17 -12.68
CA VAL A 70 -9.40 0.14 -12.73
C VAL A 70 -9.54 -0.79 -11.53
N GLU A 71 -9.67 -0.24 -10.33
CA GLU A 71 -9.89 -1.04 -9.12
C GLU A 71 -11.13 -1.93 -9.25
N ALA A 72 -12.28 -1.40 -9.69
CA ALA A 72 -13.52 -2.15 -9.76
C ALA A 72 -13.42 -3.35 -10.71
N ALA A 73 -12.79 -3.15 -11.87
CA ALA A 73 -12.61 -4.19 -12.87
C ALA A 73 -11.60 -5.26 -12.43
N LEU A 74 -10.45 -4.86 -11.87
CA LEU A 74 -9.45 -5.82 -11.41
C LEU A 74 -9.92 -6.58 -10.17
N ARG A 75 -10.66 -5.93 -9.27
CA ARG A 75 -11.34 -6.60 -8.16
C ARG A 75 -12.28 -7.70 -8.66
N GLU A 76 -13.11 -7.42 -9.67
CA GLU A 76 -14.02 -8.42 -10.22
C GLU A 76 -13.25 -9.53 -10.96
N LYS A 77 -12.23 -9.18 -11.76
CA LYS A 77 -11.38 -10.15 -12.48
C LYS A 77 -10.71 -11.15 -11.53
N TYR A 78 -10.22 -10.68 -10.38
CA TYR A 78 -9.47 -11.49 -9.41
C TYR A 78 -10.27 -11.85 -8.16
N ARG A 79 -11.60 -11.73 -8.19
CA ARG A 79 -12.48 -11.97 -7.03
C ARG A 79 -12.40 -13.39 -6.43
N SER A 80 -12.01 -14.37 -7.24
CA SER A 80 -11.95 -15.78 -6.85
C SER A 80 -10.58 -16.19 -6.31
N PHE A 81 -9.65 -15.25 -6.16
CA PHE A 81 -8.34 -15.52 -5.59
C PHE A 81 -8.47 -15.79 -4.09
N GLU A 82 -7.81 -16.85 -3.63
CA GLU A 82 -7.80 -17.28 -2.23
C GLU A 82 -6.38 -17.65 -1.81
N VAL A 83 -6.03 -17.32 -0.57
CA VAL A 83 -4.76 -17.71 0.07
C VAL A 83 -5.11 -18.56 1.30
N PRO A 84 -4.99 -19.90 1.24
CA PRO A 84 -5.46 -20.80 2.30
C PRO A 84 -4.85 -20.54 3.68
N GLU A 85 -3.60 -20.11 3.74
CA GLU A 85 -2.87 -19.83 4.99
C GLU A 85 -3.05 -18.41 5.54
N LEU A 86 -3.78 -17.53 4.83
CA LEU A 86 -4.01 -16.16 5.28
C LEU A 86 -5.12 -16.15 6.34
N GLU A 87 -4.76 -15.99 7.61
CA GLU A 87 -5.70 -16.20 8.72
C GLU A 87 -6.63 -15.02 9.05
N ASP A 88 -6.51 -13.82 8.44
CA ASP A 88 -7.38 -12.67 8.80
C ASP A 88 -7.51 -11.55 7.73
N GLY A 89 -8.45 -10.61 7.97
CA GLY A 89 -8.57 -9.30 7.33
C GLY A 89 -9.14 -9.27 5.90
N LEU A 90 -8.36 -9.76 4.93
CA LEU A 90 -8.76 -9.84 3.51
C LEU A 90 -9.11 -11.26 3.05
N ALA A 91 -8.82 -12.28 3.86
CA ALA A 91 -9.11 -13.66 3.53
C ALA A 91 -10.59 -13.85 3.15
N GLY A 92 -10.85 -14.29 1.92
CA GLY A 92 -12.21 -14.48 1.40
C GLY A 92 -12.94 -13.20 0.96
N THR A 93 -12.28 -12.04 0.96
CA THR A 93 -12.84 -10.81 0.38
C THR A 93 -12.58 -10.73 -1.12
N ALA A 94 -13.48 -10.11 -1.89
CA ALA A 94 -13.28 -9.89 -3.32
C ALA A 94 -12.05 -9.02 -3.65
N HIS A 95 -11.49 -8.31 -2.66
CA HIS A 95 -10.34 -7.43 -2.85
C HIS A 95 -9.00 -8.17 -2.78
N LEU A 96 -8.97 -9.43 -2.33
CA LEU A 96 -7.71 -10.13 -2.03
C LEU A 96 -6.76 -10.21 -3.24
N GLY A 97 -7.28 -10.60 -4.42
CA GLY A 97 -6.46 -10.71 -5.63
C GLY A 97 -5.96 -9.36 -6.14
N TYR A 98 -6.83 -8.34 -6.12
CA TYR A 98 -6.45 -6.97 -6.50
C TYR A 98 -5.40 -6.37 -5.55
N ALA A 99 -5.62 -6.51 -4.24
CA ALA A 99 -4.69 -6.05 -3.21
C ALA A 99 -3.33 -6.76 -3.31
N GLY A 100 -3.34 -8.08 -3.60
CA GLY A 100 -2.11 -8.83 -3.89
C GLY A 100 -1.40 -8.37 -5.17
N GLY A 101 -2.16 -7.86 -6.16
CA GLY A 101 -1.60 -7.22 -7.36
C GLY A 101 -0.91 -5.90 -7.07
N LEU A 102 -1.55 -5.01 -6.30
CA LEU A 102 -0.94 -3.75 -5.87
C LEU A 102 0.34 -3.97 -5.06
N HIS A 103 0.32 -4.92 -4.13
CA HIS A 103 1.48 -5.31 -3.32
C HIS A 103 2.64 -5.83 -4.19
N ALA A 104 2.34 -6.73 -5.13
CA ALA A 104 3.35 -7.27 -6.04
C ALA A 104 3.92 -6.18 -6.98
N ALA A 105 3.10 -5.23 -7.43
CA ALA A 105 3.56 -4.10 -8.24
C ALA A 105 4.47 -3.16 -7.44
N GLU A 106 4.15 -2.87 -6.18
CA GLU A 106 4.99 -2.09 -5.27
C GLU A 106 6.35 -2.76 -5.06
N HIS A 107 6.36 -4.05 -4.70
CA HIS A 107 7.60 -4.82 -4.52
C HIS A 107 8.47 -4.81 -5.78
N ALA A 108 7.87 -5.02 -6.95
CA ALA A 108 8.62 -4.98 -8.20
C ALA A 108 9.20 -3.58 -8.46
N THR A 109 8.42 -2.52 -8.21
CA THR A 109 8.86 -1.12 -8.37
C THR A 109 10.06 -0.81 -7.47
N ILE A 110 10.02 -1.19 -6.19
CA ILE A 110 11.16 -1.07 -5.27
C ILE A 110 12.34 -1.93 -5.74
N GLY A 111 12.07 -3.16 -6.16
CA GLY A 111 13.08 -4.11 -6.60
C GLY A 111 13.85 -3.66 -7.83
N VAL A 112 13.19 -2.99 -8.78
CA VAL A 112 13.82 -2.48 -10.01
C VAL A 112 14.30 -1.03 -9.91
N ALA A 113 13.92 -0.27 -8.89
CA ALA A 113 14.36 1.13 -8.72
C ALA A 113 15.88 1.31 -8.87
N PRO A 114 16.76 0.41 -8.34
CA PRO A 114 18.21 0.50 -8.54
C PRO A 114 18.70 0.41 -10.00
N LEU A 115 17.87 -0.07 -10.93
CA LEU A 115 18.22 -0.17 -12.35
C LEU A 115 18.04 1.16 -13.10
N GLU A 116 17.08 1.97 -12.65
CA GLU A 116 16.78 3.28 -13.23
C GLU A 116 17.39 4.43 -12.42
N LEU A 117 17.62 4.20 -11.12
CA LEU A 117 18.04 5.21 -10.15
C LEU A 117 19.29 4.74 -9.39
N MET A 118 20.14 5.68 -8.96
CA MET A 118 21.30 5.37 -8.12
C MET A 118 20.90 5.23 -6.64
N VAL A 119 20.17 4.16 -6.32
CA VAL A 119 19.64 3.85 -4.97
C VAL A 119 19.82 2.35 -4.67
N ASP A 120 19.95 1.95 -3.40
CA ASP A 120 19.79 0.55 -3.01
C ASP A 120 18.33 0.29 -2.64
N LYS A 121 17.77 -0.86 -2.99
CA LYS A 121 16.36 -1.17 -2.64
C LYS A 121 16.10 -1.13 -1.13
N ARG A 122 17.14 -1.31 -0.29
CA ARG A 122 17.06 -1.21 1.18
C ARG A 122 17.00 0.23 1.70
N ASP A 123 17.23 1.21 0.84
CA ASP A 123 17.02 2.62 1.15
C ASP A 123 15.55 3.05 0.95
N LEU A 124 14.71 2.13 0.45
CA LEU A 124 13.30 2.33 0.15
C LEU A 124 12.45 1.40 1.02
N GLY A 125 11.25 1.86 1.34
CA GLY A 125 10.16 0.98 1.74
C GLY A 125 8.89 1.34 1.00
N GLY A 126 7.85 0.52 1.13
CA GLY A 126 6.57 0.78 0.49
C GLY A 126 5.40 0.19 1.24
N LEU A 127 4.21 0.65 0.85
CA LEU A 127 2.95 0.22 1.44
C LEU A 127 1.85 0.22 0.38
N ALA A 128 1.27 -0.94 0.11
CA ALA A 128 0.09 -1.08 -0.72
C ALA A 128 -1.15 -1.06 0.17
N THR A 129 -2.12 -0.22 -0.17
CA THR A 129 -3.32 0.02 0.62
C THR A 129 -4.54 0.20 -0.26
N LEU A 130 -5.70 -0.19 0.28
CA LEU A 130 -7.01 0.06 -0.34
C LEU A 130 -7.61 1.41 0.10
N THR A 131 -6.90 2.16 0.94
CA THR A 131 -7.31 3.45 1.48
C THR A 131 -6.09 4.37 1.55
N ILE A 132 -6.05 5.36 0.67
CA ILE A 132 -5.09 6.47 0.66
C ILE A 132 -5.76 7.70 1.28
N ASP A 133 -5.01 8.40 2.13
CA ASP A 133 -5.44 9.56 2.93
C ASP A 133 -4.93 10.93 2.41
N SER A 134 -4.48 10.96 1.15
CA SER A 134 -3.79 12.09 0.49
C SER A 134 -4.65 13.34 0.24
N HIS A 135 -5.96 13.28 0.48
CA HIS A 135 -6.90 14.38 0.21
C HIS A 135 -7.18 15.27 1.43
N LEU A 136 -6.39 15.15 2.49
CA LEU A 136 -6.39 16.09 3.61
C LEU A 136 -5.72 17.40 3.19
N ASP A 137 -6.45 18.24 2.45
CA ASP A 137 -6.11 19.66 2.39
C ASP A 137 -6.50 20.27 3.74
N GLN A 138 -5.55 20.37 4.67
CA GLN A 138 -5.74 21.15 5.91
C GLN A 138 -5.60 22.65 5.58
N GLU A 139 -6.34 23.16 4.59
CA GLU A 139 -6.66 24.59 4.52
C GLU A 139 -7.75 24.91 5.55
N THR A 140 -7.37 24.91 6.83
CA THR A 140 -8.07 25.77 7.79
C THR A 140 -7.30 27.06 7.93
N ASP A 141 -7.82 28.06 7.23
CA ASP A 141 -7.61 29.48 7.44
C ASP A 141 -7.32 29.83 8.92
N THR A 142 -6.32 30.67 9.08
CA THR A 142 -6.03 31.55 10.22
C THR A 142 -7.01 31.47 11.40
N ASP A 143 -6.69 30.67 12.41
CA ASP A 143 -6.81 31.08 13.82
C ASP A 143 -6.06 30.09 14.72
N ALA A 144 -5.07 30.61 15.44
CA ALA A 144 -4.17 29.85 16.31
C ALA A 144 -4.85 29.21 17.55
N ASP A 145 -6.18 29.22 17.62
CA ASP A 145 -6.98 28.71 18.74
C ASP A 145 -7.83 27.46 18.40
N ALA A 146 -7.83 26.99 17.14
CA ALA A 146 -8.59 25.79 16.72
C ALA A 146 -7.84 24.46 16.89
N ARG A 147 -6.63 24.46 17.47
CA ARG A 147 -5.85 23.24 17.78
C ARG A 147 -6.41 22.38 18.93
N SER A 148 -7.68 22.55 19.33
CA SER A 148 -8.23 21.90 20.54
C SER A 148 -9.61 21.24 20.43
N GLN A 149 -10.22 21.09 19.26
CA GLN A 149 -11.60 20.55 19.18
C GLN A 149 -11.82 19.18 18.52
N PHE A 150 -10.76 18.40 18.29
CA PHE A 150 -10.89 16.96 18.02
C PHE A 150 -10.01 16.11 18.94
N GLY A 151 -9.99 16.47 20.23
CA GLY A 151 -9.34 15.69 21.28
C GLY A 151 -10.33 15.17 22.30
N THR A 152 -10.78 13.92 22.17
CA THR A 152 -11.05 13.06 23.33
C THR A 152 -10.89 11.58 22.98
N ALA A 153 -9.64 11.12 22.96
CA ALA A 153 -9.28 9.84 23.55
C ALA A 153 -7.84 9.91 24.11
N GLY A 154 -7.71 10.46 25.33
CA GLY A 154 -6.64 10.06 26.25
C GLY A 154 -5.26 10.72 26.12
N SER A 155 -5.17 11.98 26.54
CA SER A 155 -4.05 12.57 27.29
C SER A 155 -2.62 12.39 26.73
N GLY A 156 -2.18 13.39 25.96
CA GLY A 156 -0.84 13.97 26.08
C GLY A 156 0.09 13.76 24.89
N GLY A 157 0.07 14.72 23.95
CA GLY A 157 1.13 15.02 22.96
C GLY A 157 1.38 13.97 21.88
N ASP A 158 1.50 14.39 20.62
CA ASP A 158 2.39 13.72 19.64
C ASP A 158 2.10 12.22 19.31
N GLY A 159 0.89 11.71 19.56
CA GLY A 159 0.71 10.27 19.79
C GLY A 159 0.31 9.45 18.56
N ALA A 160 1.29 8.84 17.89
CA ALA A 160 1.06 7.70 16.97
C ALA A 160 0.18 6.59 17.62
N PRO A 161 -0.62 5.84 16.84
CA PRO A 161 -1.47 4.76 17.37
C PRO A 161 -0.64 3.73 18.14
N ARG A 162 -1.13 3.32 19.32
CA ARG A 162 -0.37 2.43 20.23
C ARG A 162 -0.23 0.98 19.75
N ASN A 163 -1.09 0.53 18.85
CA ASN A 163 -1.07 -0.82 18.28
C ASN A 163 -1.81 -0.86 16.93
N ILE A 164 -1.78 -2.01 16.26
CA ILE A 164 -2.41 -2.22 14.94
C ILE A 164 -3.93 -1.99 15.00
N ALA A 165 -4.62 -2.51 16.02
CA ALA A 165 -6.07 -2.30 16.16
C ALA A 165 -6.44 -0.81 16.31
N ALA A 166 -5.60 -0.03 16.99
CA ALA A 166 -5.76 1.42 17.10
C ALA A 166 -5.50 2.11 15.75
N ALA A 167 -4.47 1.67 15.01
CA ALA A 167 -4.23 2.17 13.65
C ALA A 167 -5.44 1.90 12.74
N GLU A 168 -6.06 0.72 12.82
CA GLU A 168 -7.27 0.41 12.06
C GLU A 168 -8.49 1.24 12.45
N ALA A 169 -8.65 1.52 13.74
CA ALA A 169 -9.71 2.40 14.19
C ALA A 169 -9.50 3.82 13.66
N THR A 170 -8.26 4.33 13.72
CA THR A 170 -7.89 5.65 13.21
C THR A 170 -8.15 5.77 11.71
N VAL A 171 -7.70 4.81 10.90
CA VAL A 171 -7.92 4.84 9.44
C VAL A 171 -9.42 4.74 9.10
N ARG A 172 -10.20 3.93 9.82
CA ARG A 172 -11.67 3.90 9.64
C ARG A 172 -12.33 5.23 9.94
N GLU A 173 -11.93 5.86 11.04
CA GLU A 173 -12.47 7.15 11.46
C GLU A 173 -12.17 8.22 10.41
N ILE A 174 -10.92 8.27 9.94
CA ILE A 174 -10.50 9.19 8.87
C ILE A 174 -11.29 8.93 7.59
N ALA A 175 -11.32 7.69 7.11
CA ALA A 175 -12.05 7.31 5.89
C ALA A 175 -13.55 7.65 5.95
N SER A 176 -14.15 7.62 7.15
CA SER A 176 -15.55 8.00 7.34
C SER A 176 -15.83 9.51 7.25
N GLY A 177 -14.79 10.33 7.40
CA GLY A 177 -14.86 11.79 7.34
C GLY A 177 -14.49 12.39 5.98
N LEU A 178 -13.99 11.60 5.02
CA LEU A 178 -13.58 12.09 3.71
C LEU A 178 -14.79 12.47 2.84
N GLU A 179 -14.70 13.61 2.15
CA GLU A 179 -15.73 14.09 1.22
C GLU A 179 -15.84 13.24 -0.06
N ARG A 180 -14.76 12.52 -0.40
CA ARG A 180 -14.67 11.60 -1.54
C ARG A 180 -14.29 10.20 -1.05
N PRO A 181 -14.70 9.14 -1.76
CA PRO A 181 -14.20 7.81 -1.47
C PRO A 181 -12.67 7.83 -1.55
N PRO A 182 -11.95 7.24 -0.57
CA PRO A 182 -10.50 7.18 -0.63
C PRO A 182 -10.06 6.45 -1.92
N ALA A 183 -8.86 6.71 -2.41
CA ALA A 183 -8.27 5.89 -3.48
C ALA A 183 -7.63 4.62 -2.90
N SER A 184 -7.46 3.59 -3.73
CA SER A 184 -6.49 2.53 -3.46
C SER A 184 -5.18 2.85 -4.15
N GLY A 185 -4.09 2.17 -3.79
CA GLY A 185 -2.81 2.31 -4.48
C GLY A 185 -1.62 1.94 -3.59
N CYS A 186 -0.46 2.51 -3.89
CA CYS A 186 0.78 2.21 -3.17
C CYS A 186 1.59 3.46 -2.87
N PHE A 187 2.29 3.42 -1.73
CA PHE A 187 3.31 4.37 -1.34
C PHE A 187 4.69 3.74 -1.54
N ILE A 188 5.65 4.57 -1.93
CA ILE A 188 7.09 4.30 -1.83
C ILE A 188 7.71 5.48 -1.10
N TYR A 189 8.57 5.21 -0.14
CA TYR A 189 9.13 6.23 0.73
C TYR A 189 10.60 5.98 1.02
N ASP A 190 11.30 7.04 1.40
CA ASP A 190 12.70 6.94 1.80
C ASP A 190 12.78 6.30 3.19
N GLY A 191 13.57 5.24 3.33
CA GLY A 191 13.77 4.46 4.56
C GLY A 191 14.54 5.19 5.67
N ILE A 192 14.56 6.52 5.66
CA ILE A 192 15.32 7.35 6.60
C ILE A 192 14.58 8.64 6.98
N GLU A 193 14.74 9.05 8.24
CA GLU A 193 14.19 10.29 8.78
C GLU A 193 14.57 11.50 7.91
N GLY A 194 13.57 12.34 7.62
CA GLY A 194 13.69 13.53 6.78
C GLY A 194 13.59 13.26 5.28
N GLY A 195 13.97 12.07 4.81
CA GLY A 195 14.16 11.72 3.40
C GLY A 195 15.48 12.23 2.81
N LEU A 196 15.97 11.53 1.78
CA LEU A 196 17.19 11.83 1.02
C LEU A 196 16.91 12.16 -0.45
N GLY A 197 15.66 12.04 -0.89
CA GLY A 197 15.21 12.37 -2.24
C GLY A 197 15.04 11.16 -3.15
N PHE A 198 14.99 9.93 -2.64
CA PHE A 198 14.77 8.76 -3.49
C PHE A 198 13.33 8.69 -3.99
N ALA A 199 12.36 8.96 -3.13
CA ALA A 199 10.95 9.12 -3.48
C ALA A 199 10.75 10.23 -4.51
N ARG A 200 11.53 11.33 -4.41
CA ARG A 200 11.54 12.38 -5.44
C ARG A 200 12.04 11.85 -6.78
N ALA A 201 13.16 11.13 -6.78
CA ALA A 201 13.74 10.54 -7.99
C ALA A 201 12.80 9.50 -8.63
N ILE A 202 12.11 8.71 -7.82
CA ILE A 202 11.07 7.77 -8.27
C ILE A 202 9.91 8.52 -8.89
N TYR A 203 9.39 9.57 -8.24
CA TYR A 203 8.32 10.40 -8.80
C TYR A 203 8.66 10.98 -10.18
N GLU A 204 9.89 11.48 -10.34
CA GLU A 204 10.37 12.09 -11.58
C GLU A 204 10.60 11.07 -12.72
N ASN A 205 10.81 9.80 -12.39
CA ASN A 205 11.11 8.73 -13.35
C ASN A 205 10.13 7.55 -13.27
N TYR A 206 8.92 7.80 -12.76
CA TYR A 206 8.00 6.74 -12.35
C TYR A 206 7.64 5.78 -13.49
N GLU A 207 7.37 6.31 -14.68
CA GLU A 207 7.03 5.51 -15.87
C GLU A 207 8.16 4.55 -16.24
N ALA A 208 9.42 5.00 -16.20
CA ALA A 208 10.57 4.14 -16.50
C ALA A 208 10.70 3.01 -15.48
N VAL A 209 10.53 3.32 -14.18
CA VAL A 209 10.57 2.30 -13.12
C VAL A 209 9.38 1.33 -13.26
N ALA A 210 8.18 1.83 -13.56
CA ALA A 210 6.98 1.04 -13.77
C ALA A 210 7.09 0.11 -14.98
N GLU A 211 7.65 0.58 -16.10
CA GLU A 211 7.97 -0.24 -17.27
C GLU A 211 8.91 -1.40 -16.90
N ARG A 212 10.01 -1.11 -16.18
CA ARG A 212 10.94 -2.14 -15.73
C ARG A 212 10.30 -3.14 -14.77
N ALA A 213 9.47 -2.67 -13.84
CA ALA A 213 8.73 -3.51 -12.91
C ALA A 213 7.79 -4.45 -13.68
N ARG A 214 7.05 -3.90 -14.66
CA ARG A 214 6.13 -4.65 -15.51
C ARG A 214 6.85 -5.72 -16.31
N GLU A 215 7.95 -5.37 -16.98
CA GLU A 215 8.78 -6.32 -17.72
C GLU A 215 9.31 -7.43 -16.82
N LEU A 216 9.84 -7.10 -15.62
CA LEU A 216 10.34 -8.08 -14.66
C LEU A 216 9.27 -9.11 -14.26
N ILE A 217 8.05 -8.65 -13.97
CA ILE A 217 6.96 -9.55 -13.57
C ILE A 217 6.49 -10.38 -14.76
N ALA A 218 6.26 -9.75 -15.92
CA ALA A 218 5.71 -10.40 -17.10
C ALA A 218 6.65 -11.45 -17.71
N ASP A 219 7.96 -11.20 -17.72
CA ASP A 219 8.96 -12.10 -18.32
C ASP A 219 9.40 -13.24 -17.38
N CYS A 220 9.00 -13.21 -16.11
CA CYS A 220 9.36 -14.24 -15.15
C CYS A 220 8.65 -15.58 -15.45
N ASP A 221 9.42 -16.67 -15.54
CA ASP A 221 8.94 -18.01 -15.91
C ASP A 221 8.71 -18.93 -14.69
N CYS A 222 8.61 -18.37 -13.48
CA CYS A 222 8.53 -19.16 -12.25
C CYS A 222 7.26 -20.01 -12.12
N GLY A 223 6.21 -19.72 -12.90
CA GLY A 223 4.95 -20.47 -12.92
C GLY A 223 4.06 -20.31 -11.69
N ASN A 224 4.49 -19.52 -10.70
CA ASN A 224 3.74 -19.27 -9.47
C ASN A 224 2.84 -18.03 -9.63
N VAL A 225 1.63 -18.07 -9.08
CA VAL A 225 0.67 -16.93 -9.10
C VAL A 225 1.09 -15.85 -8.10
N ASP A 226 1.54 -16.26 -6.92
CA ASP A 226 2.13 -15.41 -5.86
C ASP A 226 3.59 -15.02 -6.16
N GLY A 227 4.18 -15.63 -7.18
CA GLY A 227 5.49 -15.29 -7.72
C GLY A 227 6.67 -15.89 -6.98
N CYS A 228 7.81 -15.21 -7.03
CA CYS A 228 9.08 -15.72 -6.51
C CYS A 228 10.01 -14.60 -6.02
N PRO A 229 11.10 -14.95 -5.31
CA PRO A 229 12.11 -14.00 -4.83
C PRO A 229 12.79 -13.14 -5.90
N ALA A 230 12.68 -13.51 -7.18
CA ALA A 230 13.29 -12.77 -8.27
C ALA A 230 12.36 -11.73 -8.91
N CYS A 231 11.03 -11.83 -8.73
CA CYS A 231 10.08 -10.96 -9.43
C CYS A 231 9.23 -10.07 -8.51
N VAL A 232 8.62 -10.62 -7.45
CA VAL A 232 7.60 -9.89 -6.66
C VAL A 232 7.72 -10.07 -5.15
N MET A 233 8.67 -10.87 -4.65
CA MET A 233 8.88 -10.97 -3.20
C MET A 233 9.99 -10.02 -2.74
N ASP A 234 9.80 -9.41 -1.57
CA ASP A 234 10.79 -8.56 -0.91
C ASP A 234 11.23 -9.19 0.43
N ASP A 235 12.53 -9.16 0.72
CA ASP A 235 13.10 -9.57 2.01
C ASP A 235 12.78 -8.57 3.13
N GLN A 236 12.29 -7.38 2.78
CA GLN A 236 11.86 -6.33 3.71
C GLN A 236 10.34 -6.31 3.95
N CYS A 237 9.57 -7.16 3.26
CA CYS A 237 8.11 -7.22 3.41
C CYS A 237 7.72 -7.58 4.85
N GLY A 238 6.92 -6.73 5.49
CA GLY A 238 6.47 -6.91 6.87
C GLY A 238 5.30 -7.88 7.05
N ASN A 239 4.71 -8.35 5.95
CA ASN A 239 3.52 -9.21 5.94
C ASN A 239 3.79 -10.57 5.28
N ASP A 240 5.00 -11.12 5.47
CA ASP A 240 5.41 -12.44 4.98
C ASP A 240 5.19 -12.66 3.46
N ASN A 241 5.26 -11.58 2.66
CA ASN A 241 5.00 -11.62 1.22
C ASN A 241 3.60 -12.15 0.86
N GLN A 242 2.58 -11.84 1.68
CA GLN A 242 1.20 -12.27 1.42
C GLN A 242 0.18 -11.16 1.66
N PRO A 243 -0.88 -11.08 0.82
CA PRO A 243 -1.04 -11.74 -0.48
C PRO A 243 -0.15 -11.10 -1.55
N LEU A 244 0.30 -11.88 -2.52
CA LEU A 244 0.90 -11.41 -3.77
C LEU A 244 0.17 -12.04 -4.95
N HIS A 245 0.02 -11.29 -6.04
CA HIS A 245 -0.60 -11.80 -7.27
C HIS A 245 0.06 -11.19 -8.52
N ARG A 246 0.81 -12.00 -9.26
CA ARG A 246 1.59 -11.56 -10.43
C ARG A 246 0.73 -11.03 -11.56
N ASP A 247 -0.28 -11.78 -12.00
CA ASP A 247 -1.08 -11.33 -13.15
C ASP A 247 -1.84 -10.05 -12.84
N ALA A 248 -2.37 -9.90 -11.62
CA ALA A 248 -3.00 -8.67 -11.16
C ALA A 248 -2.02 -7.49 -11.11
N ALA A 249 -0.75 -7.73 -10.74
CA ALA A 249 0.28 -6.69 -10.77
C ALA A 249 0.61 -6.24 -12.20
N VAL A 250 0.75 -7.18 -13.14
CA VAL A 250 0.95 -6.88 -14.56
C VAL A 250 -0.23 -6.08 -15.09
N ASP A 251 -1.45 -6.50 -14.79
CA ASP A 251 -2.65 -5.77 -15.20
C ASP A 251 -2.68 -4.33 -14.66
N VAL A 252 -2.36 -4.11 -13.37
CA VAL A 252 -2.28 -2.76 -12.78
C VAL A 252 -1.27 -1.90 -13.54
N LEU A 253 -0.08 -2.45 -13.82
CA LEU A 253 0.99 -1.74 -14.51
C LEU A 253 0.66 -1.49 -16.00
N ASP A 254 0.00 -2.44 -16.67
CA ASP A 254 -0.48 -2.26 -18.05
C ASP A 254 -1.53 -1.15 -18.13
N GLN A 255 -2.43 -1.03 -17.13
CA GLN A 255 -3.37 0.11 -17.06
C GLN A 255 -2.64 1.44 -16.84
N LEU A 256 -1.66 1.46 -15.95
CA LEU A 256 -0.88 2.66 -15.64
C LEU A 256 -0.11 3.16 -16.87
N LEU A 257 0.54 2.26 -17.60
CA LEU A 257 1.37 2.58 -18.76
C LEU A 257 0.55 2.81 -20.05
N GLY A 258 -0.75 2.52 -20.03
CA GLY A 258 -1.61 2.61 -21.20
C GLY A 258 -1.39 1.48 -22.23
N ASP A 259 -0.76 0.39 -21.81
CA ASP A 259 -0.50 -0.81 -22.62
C ASP A 259 -1.65 -1.83 -22.57
N ALA A 260 -2.66 -1.57 -21.74
CA ALA A 260 -3.82 -2.41 -21.62
C ALA A 260 -4.72 -2.40 -22.87
N ASP A 261 -5.31 -3.55 -23.18
CA ASP A 261 -6.39 -3.66 -24.17
C ASP A 261 -7.66 -2.95 -23.61
N GLU A 262 -8.12 -1.91 -24.30
CA GLU A 262 -9.28 -1.09 -23.92
C GLU A 262 -10.54 -1.96 -23.67
N GLY A 263 -10.68 -3.10 -24.35
CA GLY A 263 -11.81 -4.03 -24.17
C GLY A 263 -11.65 -5.04 -23.03
N ALA A 264 -10.44 -5.23 -22.50
CA ALA A 264 -10.19 -6.25 -21.47
C ALA A 264 -10.79 -5.84 -20.12
N LEU A 265 -10.66 -4.57 -19.71
CA LEU A 265 -11.27 -4.06 -18.49
C LEU A 265 -12.79 -4.02 -18.57
N GLU A 266 -13.36 -3.63 -19.70
CA GLU A 266 -14.81 -3.45 -19.86
C GLU A 266 -15.57 -4.75 -19.60
N SER A 267 -14.98 -5.90 -19.95
CA SER A 267 -15.57 -7.22 -19.71
C SER A 267 -15.66 -7.61 -18.23
N HIS A 268 -14.96 -6.90 -17.35
CA HIS A 268 -14.90 -7.15 -15.91
C HIS A 268 -15.53 -6.02 -15.08
N LEU A 269 -16.08 -4.97 -15.71
CA LEU A 269 -16.80 -3.95 -14.94
C LEU A 269 -18.09 -4.57 -14.35
N PRO A 270 -18.37 -4.34 -13.06
CA PRO A 270 -19.59 -4.85 -12.44
C PRO A 270 -20.82 -4.19 -13.06
N ASP A 271 -21.89 -4.96 -13.26
CA ASP A 271 -23.20 -4.41 -13.63
C ASP A 271 -23.65 -3.38 -12.55
N GLU A 272 -24.24 -2.26 -12.97
CA GLU A 272 -24.64 -1.12 -12.12
C GLU A 272 -25.53 -1.48 -10.89
N GLU A 273 -26.04 -2.72 -10.82
CA GLU A 273 -26.94 -3.24 -9.79
C GLU A 273 -26.22 -3.77 -8.52
N TYR A 274 -24.91 -4.07 -8.58
CA TYR A 274 -24.20 -4.63 -7.42
C TYR A 274 -23.60 -3.52 -6.54
N GLY A 275 -24.25 -3.25 -5.40
CA GLY A 275 -23.65 -2.49 -4.31
C GLY A 275 -22.43 -3.23 -3.78
N GLY A 276 -21.25 -2.92 -4.33
CA GLY A 276 -20.00 -3.67 -4.15
C GLY A 276 -19.64 -3.93 -2.69
N ASP A 277 -18.86 -4.99 -2.46
CA ASP A 277 -18.31 -5.29 -1.15
C ASP A 277 -17.58 -4.07 -0.59
N ARG A 278 -17.84 -3.74 0.68
CA ARG A 278 -17.15 -2.63 1.35
C ARG A 278 -15.66 -2.94 1.39
N ARG A 279 -14.83 -1.95 1.05
CA ARG A 279 -13.38 -2.06 1.22
C ARG A 279 -13.05 -2.40 2.67
N PRO A 280 -12.13 -3.33 2.91
CA PRO A 280 -11.59 -3.51 4.24
C PRO A 280 -10.85 -2.22 4.65
N PRO A 281 -10.89 -1.88 5.94
CA PRO A 281 -10.45 -0.59 6.45
C PRO A 281 -8.96 -0.33 6.27
N LEU A 282 -8.17 -1.40 6.29
CA LEU A 282 -6.76 -1.39 6.00
C LEU A 282 -6.40 -2.70 5.31
N PHE A 283 -5.58 -2.55 4.28
CA PHE A 283 -4.75 -3.62 3.79
C PHE A 283 -3.31 -3.22 4.08
N TYR A 284 -2.56 -4.13 4.69
CA TYR A 284 -1.12 -4.00 4.85
C TYR A 284 -0.47 -5.04 3.97
N ALA A 285 0.51 -4.57 3.22
CA ALA A 285 1.40 -5.30 2.35
C ALA A 285 2.76 -4.65 2.59
#